data_AF-A0A3B8VZP5-F1
#
_entry.id   AF-A0A3B8VZP5-F1
#
_cell.length_a   1.000
_cell.length_b   1.000
_cell.length_c   1.000
_cell.angle_alpha   90.00
_cell.angle_beta   90.00
_cell.angle_gamma   90.00
#
_symmetry.space_group_name_H-M   'P 1'
#
loop_
_entity.id
_entity.type
_entity.pdbx_description
1 polymer ?
#
loop_
_entity_poly.entity_id
_entity_poly.type
_entity_poly.pdbx_seq_one_letter_code
_entity_poly.pdbx_strand_id
1 'polypeptide(L)'
;MKNTLLSIWYLYYDGFRNMTLGKTLWLIILLKLSIMFFILRIFFFPNYLNNISNNSDKGSFVSSELINRAATTVLPNNDKIRI
;
A
#
# COMPACT_ATOMS: atom_id res chain seq x y z
N MET A 1 -41.03 -16.93 4.52
CA MET A 1 -40.40 -15.76 5.16
C MET A 1 -39.21 -15.27 4.32
N LYS A 2 -39.45 -14.71 3.12
CA LYS A 2 -38.36 -14.28 2.19
C LYS A 2 -38.41 -12.80 1.82
N ASN A 3 -39.29 -12.03 2.46
CA ASN A 3 -39.68 -10.70 1.99
C ASN A 3 -39.06 -9.56 2.82
N THR A 4 -38.47 -9.88 3.99
CA THR A 4 -37.83 -8.88 4.86
C THR A 4 -36.53 -8.36 4.24
N LEU A 5 -35.68 -9.25 3.71
CA LEU A 5 -34.45 -8.85 3.02
C LEU A 5 -34.72 -7.98 1.80
N LEU A 6 -35.74 -8.31 1.00
CA LEU A 6 -36.18 -7.47 -0.11
C LEU A 6 -36.68 -6.12 0.39
N SER A 7 -37.47 -6.10 1.45
CA SER A 7 -37.99 -4.84 2.03
C SER A 7 -36.87 -3.95 2.59
N ILE A 8 -35.84 -4.51 3.23
CA ILE A 8 -34.62 -3.78 3.64
C ILE A 8 -33.87 -3.25 2.41
N TRP A 9 -33.74 -4.05 1.35
CA TRP A 9 -33.08 -3.64 0.12
C TRP A 9 -33.83 -2.48 -0.57
N TYR A 10 -35.16 -2.57 -0.65
CA TYR A 10 -36.00 -1.48 -1.14
C TYR A 10 -35.95 -0.26 -0.23
N LEU A 11 -35.96 -0.40 1.10
CA LEU A 11 -35.84 0.72 2.04
C LEU A 11 -34.49 1.45 1.88
N TYR A 12 -33.40 0.69 1.71
CA TYR A 12 -32.07 1.27 1.46
C TYR A 12 -32.01 1.96 0.09
N TYR A 13 -32.47 1.30 -0.96
CA TYR A 13 -32.49 1.86 -2.32
C TYR A 13 -33.42 3.07 -2.45
N ASP A 14 -34.61 3.00 -1.86
CA ASP A 14 -35.64 4.03 -1.88
C ASP A 14 -35.25 5.22 -0.99
N GLY A 15 -34.79 4.99 0.25
CA GLY A 15 -34.28 6.05 1.12
C GLY A 15 -33.06 6.76 0.53
N PHE A 16 -32.22 6.03 -0.18
CA PHE A 16 -31.06 6.57 -0.91
C PHE A 16 -31.45 7.37 -2.16
N ARG A 17 -32.49 6.94 -2.89
CA ARG A 17 -32.94 7.59 -4.14
C ARG A 17 -33.88 8.77 -3.90
N ASN A 18 -34.68 8.73 -2.85
CA ASN A 18 -35.72 9.73 -2.57
C ASN A 18 -35.15 10.97 -1.84
N MET A 19 -33.90 10.93 -1.40
CA MET A 19 -33.20 12.08 -0.80
C MET A 19 -32.15 12.66 -1.75
N THR A 20 -32.25 13.95 -2.06
CA THR A 20 -31.20 14.72 -2.76
C THR A 20 -29.87 14.67 -2.01
N LEU A 21 -29.94 14.64 -0.67
CA LEU A 21 -28.78 14.47 0.21
C LEU A 21 -28.12 13.09 0.08
N GLY A 22 -28.89 12.00 -0.06
CA GLY A 22 -28.36 10.65 -0.21
C GLY A 22 -27.57 10.45 -1.50
N LYS A 23 -28.12 10.94 -2.63
CA LYS A 23 -27.41 10.97 -3.92
C LYS A 23 -26.12 11.79 -3.86
N THR A 24 -26.19 12.96 -3.23
CA THR A 24 -25.02 13.85 -3.07
C THR A 24 -23.95 13.19 -2.21
N LEU A 25 -24.35 12.59 -1.08
CA LEU A 25 -23.43 11.91 -0.16
C LEU A 25 -22.76 10.70 -0.81
N TRP A 26 -23.51 9.90 -1.57
CA TRP A 26 -22.92 8.78 -2.31
C TRP A 26 -22.00 9.22 -3.42
N LEU A 27 -22.39 10.27 -4.16
CA LEU A 27 -21.53 10.87 -5.16
C LEU A 27 -20.23 11.36 -4.50
N ILE A 28 -20.30 11.98 -3.32
CA ILE A 28 -19.12 12.37 -2.52
C ILE A 28 -18.29 11.14 -2.09
N ILE A 29 -18.91 10.06 -1.65
CA ILE A 29 -18.20 8.82 -1.26
C ILE A 29 -17.50 8.19 -2.47
N LEU A 30 -18.20 8.09 -3.60
CA LEU A 30 -17.67 7.56 -4.86
C LEU A 30 -16.55 8.45 -5.39
N LEU A 31 -16.74 9.76 -5.32
CA LEU A 31 -15.74 10.77 -5.68
C LEU A 31 -14.54 10.68 -4.75
N LYS A 32 -14.71 10.60 -3.43
CA LYS A 32 -13.62 10.48 -2.47
C LYS A 32 -12.83 9.20 -2.68
N LEU A 33 -13.51 8.06 -2.88
CA LEU A 33 -12.86 6.81 -3.23
C LEU A 33 -12.09 6.94 -4.54
N SER A 34 -12.67 7.55 -5.57
CA SER A 34 -12.03 7.77 -6.87
C SER A 34 -10.82 8.70 -6.77
N ILE A 35 -10.93 9.85 -6.08
CA ILE A 35 -9.87 10.84 -5.91
C ILE A 35 -8.72 10.27 -5.06
N MET A 36 -9.01 9.62 -3.94
CA MET A 36 -7.98 8.98 -3.13
C MET A 36 -7.31 7.84 -3.88
N PHE A 37 -8.09 7.01 -4.59
CA PHE A 37 -7.52 5.95 -5.40
C PHE A 37 -6.68 6.50 -6.55
N PHE A 38 -7.11 7.56 -7.22
CA PHE A 38 -6.38 8.14 -8.33
C PHE A 38 -5.10 8.85 -7.88
N ILE A 39 -5.16 9.67 -6.83
CA ILE A 39 -3.99 10.38 -6.31
C ILE A 39 -3.00 9.41 -5.66
N LEU A 40 -3.46 8.45 -4.86
CA LEU A 40 -2.60 7.43 -4.30
C LEU A 40 -2.05 6.57 -5.44
N ARG A 41 -2.85 6.18 -6.43
CA ARG A 41 -2.34 5.40 -7.58
C ARG A 41 -1.30 6.19 -8.37
N ILE A 42 -1.55 7.45 -8.73
CA ILE A 42 -0.61 8.25 -9.53
C ILE A 42 0.57 8.79 -8.74
N PHE A 43 0.54 8.83 -7.40
CA PHE A 43 1.68 9.30 -6.59
C PHE A 43 2.46 8.14 -5.97
N PHE A 44 1.73 7.13 -5.48
CA PHE A 44 2.31 5.92 -4.93
C PHE A 44 2.91 5.07 -6.05
N PHE A 45 2.32 4.96 -7.25
CA PHE A 45 2.90 4.12 -8.31
C PHE A 45 4.15 4.68 -9.00
N PRO A 46 4.30 5.97 -9.37
CA PRO A 46 5.57 6.44 -9.91
C PRO A 46 6.67 6.35 -8.86
N ASN A 47 6.44 6.64 -7.59
CA ASN A 47 7.53 6.47 -6.62
C ASN A 47 7.77 5.00 -6.26
N TYR A 48 6.76 4.12 -6.23
CA TYR A 48 6.97 2.71 -5.90
C TYR A 48 7.53 1.92 -7.08
N LEU A 49 7.08 2.14 -8.31
CA LEU A 49 7.61 1.48 -9.52
C LEU A 49 8.86 2.16 -10.08
N ASN A 50 8.97 3.49 -10.02
CA ASN A 50 10.19 4.16 -10.49
C ASN A 50 11.33 4.03 -9.47
N ASN A 51 11.05 3.87 -8.17
CA ASN A 51 12.08 3.37 -7.25
C ASN A 51 12.27 1.87 -7.37
N ILE A 52 11.33 1.02 -7.80
CA ILE A 52 11.65 -0.39 -8.08
C ILE A 52 12.46 -0.53 -9.39
N SER A 53 12.29 0.36 -10.38
CA SER A 53 13.12 0.38 -11.59
C SER A 53 14.44 1.15 -11.43
N ASN A 54 14.54 2.13 -10.51
CA ASN A 54 15.80 2.80 -10.14
C ASN A 54 16.47 2.23 -8.87
N ASN A 55 15.87 1.27 -8.14
CA ASN A 55 16.55 0.52 -7.06
C ASN A 55 17.28 -0.70 -7.62
N SER A 56 17.96 -0.57 -8.76
CA SER A 56 19.08 -1.47 -9.07
C SER A 56 20.23 -1.37 -8.05
N ASP A 57 20.20 -0.37 -7.15
CA ASP A 57 21.31 -0.08 -6.24
C ASP A 57 21.06 -0.36 -4.75
N LYS A 58 19.83 -0.67 -4.31
CA LYS A 58 19.58 -0.97 -2.88
C LYS A 58 19.67 -2.45 -2.53
N GLY A 59 19.32 -3.34 -3.46
CA GLY A 59 19.51 -4.77 -3.29
C GLY A 59 21.00 -5.15 -3.22
N SER A 60 21.81 -4.57 -4.11
CA SER A 60 23.25 -4.78 -4.16
C SER A 60 23.99 -4.23 -2.94
N PHE A 61 23.54 -3.11 -2.37
CA PHE A 61 24.15 -2.53 -1.16
C PHE A 61 23.89 -3.37 0.09
N VAL A 62 22.66 -3.86 0.29
CA VAL A 62 22.34 -4.75 1.42
C VAL A 62 23.00 -6.12 1.25
N SER A 63 23.05 -6.67 0.03
CA SER A 63 23.80 -7.90 -0.24
C SER A 63 25.30 -7.74 -0.01
N SER A 64 25.91 -6.62 -0.41
CA SER A 64 27.33 -6.35 -0.19
C SER A 64 27.67 -6.17 1.29
N GLU A 65 26.80 -5.49 2.05
CA GLU A 65 26.97 -5.32 3.50
C GLU A 65 26.84 -6.67 4.25
N LEU A 66 25.92 -7.54 3.82
CA LEU A 66 25.79 -8.89 4.36
C LEU A 66 26.99 -9.78 4.01
N ILE A 67 27.53 -9.69 2.78
CA ILE A 67 28.74 -10.42 2.36
C ILE A 67 29.97 -9.92 3.12
N ASN A 68 30.12 -8.60 3.31
CA ASN A 68 31.26 -8.02 4.02
C ASN A 68 31.23 -8.34 5.51
N ARG A 69 30.04 -8.28 6.15
CA ARG A 69 29.88 -8.72 7.55
C ARG A 69 30.09 -10.22 7.70
N ALA A 70 29.55 -11.03 6.80
CA ALA A 70 29.76 -12.48 6.80
C ALA A 70 31.25 -12.82 6.63
N ALA A 71 31.95 -12.19 5.68
CA ALA A 71 33.39 -12.37 5.46
C ALA A 71 34.23 -11.91 6.68
N THR A 72 33.87 -10.79 7.30
CA THR A 72 34.52 -10.27 8.51
C THR A 72 34.31 -11.18 9.72
N THR A 73 33.17 -11.89 9.81
CA THR A 73 32.92 -12.85 10.90
C THR A 73 33.53 -14.24 10.69
N VAL A 74 34.01 -14.56 9.48
CA VAL A 74 34.58 -15.89 9.15
C VAL A 74 36.12 -15.90 9.24
N LEU A 75 36.77 -14.74 9.38
CA LEU A 75 38.18 -14.66 9.74
C LEU A 75 38.32 -14.24 11.21
N PRO A 76 38.72 -15.13 12.14
CA PRO A 76 39.23 -14.70 13.43
C PRO A 76 40.48 -13.84 13.16
N ASN A 77 40.31 -12.52 13.30
CA ASN A 77 41.39 -11.55 13.19
C ASN A 77 42.45 -11.88 14.25
N ASN A 78 43.61 -12.32 13.75
CA ASN A 78 44.76 -12.77 14.51
C ASN A 78 45.66 -11.59 14.97
N ASP A 79 45.09 -10.42 15.24
CA ASP A 79 45.89 -9.20 15.48
C ASP A 79 45.77 -8.66 16.92
N LYS A 80 45.52 -9.54 17.91
CA LYS A 80 45.43 -9.09 19.32
C LYS A 80 46.26 -9.84 20.36
N ILE A 81 47.12 -10.79 20.01
CA ILE A 81 47.81 -11.55 21.05
C ILE A 81 49.25 -11.90 20.64
N ARG A 82 50.17 -11.08 21.20
CA ARG A 82 51.50 -11.43 21.75
C ARG A 82 52.75 -11.07 20.93
N ILE A 83 53.42 -9.97 21.33
CA ILE A 83 54.71 -9.85 22.08
C ILE A 83 55.89 -10.47 21.33
#